data_AF-C4RNJ9-F1
#
_entry.id   AF-C4RNJ9-F1
#
_cell.length_a   1.000
_cell.length_b   1.000
_cell.length_c   1.000
_cell.angle_alpha   90.00
_cell.angle_beta   90.00
_cell.angle_gamma   90.00
#
_symmetry.space_group_name_H-M   'P 1'
#
loop_
_entity.id
_entity.type
_entity.pdbx_description
1 polymer ?
#
loop_
_entity_poly.entity_id
_entity_poly.type
_entity_poly.pdbx_seq_one_letter_code
_entity_poly.pdbx_strand_id
1 'polypeptide(L)'
;MIRTVNRQAADRLVVESLRQGLTDVRAALRGVLIAAPDINDTLDHPGRLFECGWSWGVIKDAPEVDVGEEIGLQRPGVAEAAPYLYFSLAALNGIEELFSERTRILGLLTEEQERLARALQLRWDITQRYWSTVASFGTARWPLEDIPWRTTDNQESDYFSLLVTAMTVQDLIQQRSPDTELGRVARVLDELAGRARIVRRPFERDPAVALHSPGVLISLVGSEEAGPGRLLWPCTDFSPLLLKRMLGLAGLMRDPGLRGELLQQADEVWDHLSRRRIHDGPARNLWDQAVNVYPFVDDRHDLPSWRYTERVVECLVAAARLTGGPPLRSERLVAYGEDLLLEAEHLFSQELLNGADTAGPAMRQHLQAVQARLDRARRIIDTRPGTAVALATHVLQELDKLSAARQDVE
;
A
#
# COMPACT_ATOMS: atom_id res chain seq x y z
N MET A 1 -15.38 -4.94 -21.80
CA MET A 1 -14.15 -5.50 -21.23
C MET A 1 -12.88 -5.24 -22.04
N ILE A 2 -12.87 -5.36 -23.38
CA ILE A 2 -11.69 -4.90 -24.18
C ILE A 2 -11.42 -3.40 -23.91
N ARG A 3 -12.48 -2.64 -23.68
CA ARG A 3 -12.43 -1.20 -23.36
C ARG A 3 -11.92 -0.86 -21.96
N THR A 4 -11.98 -1.79 -20.99
CA THR A 4 -11.40 -1.62 -19.65
C THR A 4 -9.86 -1.70 -19.69
N VAL A 5 -9.31 -2.34 -20.72
CA VAL A 5 -7.88 -2.28 -21.03
C VAL A 5 -7.60 -0.96 -21.73
N ASN A 6 -6.91 -0.05 -21.06
CA ASN A 6 -6.66 1.29 -21.55
C ASN A 6 -5.54 1.31 -22.62
N ARG A 7 -5.76 0.75 -23.82
CA ARG A 7 -4.76 0.75 -24.91
C ARG A 7 -5.34 1.01 -26.31
N GLN A 8 -4.52 1.61 -27.19
CA GLN A 8 -4.79 1.90 -28.62
C GLN A 8 -4.24 0.83 -29.61
N ALA A 9 -3.82 -0.35 -29.14
CA ALA A 9 -3.26 -1.40 -30.00
C ALA A 9 -4.34 -2.27 -30.68
N ALA A 10 -3.99 -2.99 -31.77
CA ALA A 10 -4.92 -3.88 -32.46
C ALA A 10 -5.58 -4.89 -31.51
N ASP A 11 -6.88 -4.70 -31.25
CA ASP A 11 -7.69 -5.33 -30.18
C ASP A 11 -7.47 -6.83 -30.00
N ARG A 12 -7.15 -7.55 -31.07
CA ARG A 12 -7.07 -9.01 -31.07
C ARG A 12 -5.87 -9.57 -30.30
N LEU A 13 -4.67 -8.99 -30.48
CA LEU A 13 -3.45 -9.44 -29.79
C LEU A 13 -3.49 -9.13 -28.29
N VAL A 14 -4.08 -7.99 -27.93
CA VAL A 14 -4.30 -7.56 -26.54
C VAL A 14 -5.25 -8.53 -25.83
N VAL A 15 -6.35 -8.90 -26.49
CA VAL A 15 -7.32 -9.87 -25.95
C VAL A 15 -6.71 -11.25 -25.76
N GLU A 16 -5.89 -11.72 -26.69
CA GLU A 16 -5.25 -13.03 -26.59
C GLU A 16 -4.24 -13.07 -25.45
N SER A 17 -3.39 -12.05 -25.33
CA SER A 17 -2.43 -11.93 -24.21
C SER A 17 -3.13 -11.85 -22.86
N LEU A 18 -4.20 -11.06 -22.74
CA LEU A 18 -4.99 -10.97 -21.51
C LEU A 18 -5.66 -12.29 -21.17
N ARG A 19 -6.24 -12.99 -22.16
CA ARG A 19 -6.83 -14.32 -21.96
C ARG A 19 -5.80 -15.32 -21.46
N GLN A 20 -4.59 -15.28 -22.00
CA GLN A 20 -3.51 -16.15 -21.55
C GLN A 20 -3.16 -15.88 -20.08
N GLY A 21 -2.98 -14.61 -19.70
CA GLY A 21 -2.70 -14.20 -18.33
C GLY A 21 -3.81 -14.57 -17.33
N LEU A 22 -5.07 -14.57 -17.76
CA LEU A 22 -6.22 -14.92 -16.90
C LEU A 22 -6.53 -16.42 -16.83
N THR A 23 -5.71 -17.28 -17.42
CA THR A 23 -5.97 -18.74 -17.46
C THR A 23 -6.07 -19.34 -16.06
N ASP A 24 -5.14 -19.00 -15.17
CA ASP A 24 -5.09 -19.53 -13.81
C ASP A 24 -6.23 -18.98 -12.94
N VAL A 25 -6.55 -17.69 -13.11
CA VAL A 25 -7.69 -17.04 -12.46
C VAL A 25 -8.99 -17.75 -12.84
N ARG A 26 -9.18 -18.03 -14.14
CA ARG A 26 -10.36 -18.75 -14.63
C ARG A 26 -10.45 -20.18 -14.09
N ALA A 27 -9.31 -20.88 -13.99
CA ALA A 27 -9.29 -22.21 -13.40
C ALA A 27 -9.67 -22.18 -11.91
N ALA A 28 -9.16 -21.20 -11.16
CA ALA A 28 -9.46 -21.03 -9.73
C ALA A 28 -10.93 -20.65 -9.48
N LEU A 29 -11.54 -19.83 -10.34
CA LEU A 29 -12.95 -19.43 -10.22
C LEU A 29 -13.93 -20.61 -10.28
N ARG A 30 -13.62 -21.67 -11.02
CA ARG A 30 -14.45 -22.90 -11.05
C ARG A 30 -14.55 -23.60 -9.70
N GLY A 31 -13.61 -23.34 -8.79
CA GLY A 31 -13.63 -23.88 -7.43
C GLY A 31 -14.46 -23.07 -6.43
N VAL A 32 -15.08 -21.94 -6.84
CA VAL A 32 -15.85 -21.07 -5.96
C VAL A 32 -17.29 -21.57 -5.86
N LEU A 33 -17.68 -22.09 -4.69
CA LEU A 33 -18.97 -22.81 -4.50
C LEU A 33 -20.10 -21.99 -3.85
N ILE A 34 -19.81 -20.83 -3.24
CA ILE A 34 -20.80 -20.08 -2.45
C ILE A 34 -21.38 -18.91 -3.28
N ALA A 35 -22.63 -18.50 -3.04
CA ALA A 35 -23.20 -17.18 -3.39
C ALA A 35 -22.82 -16.60 -4.78
N ALA A 36 -22.83 -17.41 -5.82
CA ALA A 36 -22.51 -16.93 -7.16
C ALA A 36 -23.55 -17.44 -8.16
N PRO A 37 -24.29 -16.55 -8.84
CA PRO A 37 -25.20 -16.97 -9.90
C PRO A 37 -24.38 -17.51 -11.07
N ASP A 38 -24.77 -18.69 -11.55
CA ASP A 38 -24.31 -19.39 -12.76
C ASP A 38 -22.94 -18.98 -13.35
N ILE A 39 -21.88 -19.09 -12.52
CA ILE A 39 -20.49 -18.82 -12.93
C ILE A 39 -20.10 -19.74 -14.10
N ASN A 40 -20.57 -20.98 -14.10
CA ASN A 40 -20.16 -22.02 -15.04
C ASN A 40 -20.52 -21.65 -16.48
N ASP A 41 -21.74 -21.19 -16.76
CA ASP A 41 -22.17 -20.76 -18.10
C ASP A 41 -21.29 -19.64 -18.70
N THR A 42 -20.75 -18.76 -17.85
CA THR A 42 -19.85 -17.68 -18.29
C THR A 42 -18.42 -18.17 -18.51
N LEU A 43 -17.93 -19.10 -17.69
CA LEU A 43 -16.57 -19.65 -17.76
C LEU A 43 -16.41 -20.80 -18.78
N ASP A 44 -17.52 -21.41 -19.22
CA ASP A 44 -17.55 -22.52 -20.17
C ASP A 44 -17.29 -22.11 -21.62
N HIS A 45 -17.26 -20.80 -21.90
CA HIS A 45 -16.81 -20.26 -23.16
C HIS A 45 -15.39 -19.69 -23.02
N PRO A 46 -14.32 -20.43 -23.40
CA PRO A 46 -12.94 -20.00 -23.26
C PRO A 46 -12.59 -18.67 -23.95
N GLY A 47 -13.43 -18.25 -24.90
CA GLY A 47 -13.30 -16.99 -25.62
C GLY A 47 -14.02 -15.79 -24.97
N ARG A 48 -14.84 -15.95 -23.93
CA ARG A 48 -15.46 -14.81 -23.26
C ARG A 48 -14.51 -14.20 -22.23
N LEU A 49 -14.47 -12.88 -22.17
CA LEU A 49 -13.82 -12.16 -21.09
C LEU A 49 -14.82 -12.03 -19.92
N PHE A 50 -14.34 -12.00 -18.68
CA PHE A 50 -15.15 -11.93 -17.45
C PHE A 50 -14.56 -10.92 -16.47
N GLU A 51 -15.37 -10.34 -15.59
CA GLU A 51 -14.89 -9.43 -14.56
C GLU A 51 -15.01 -10.05 -13.16
N CYS A 52 -14.06 -9.75 -12.28
CA CYS A 52 -14.07 -10.21 -10.89
C CYS A 52 -14.15 -9.03 -9.93
N GLY A 53 -14.95 -9.19 -8.88
CA GLY A 53 -15.05 -8.20 -7.81
C GLY A 53 -16.35 -8.35 -7.03
N TRP A 54 -16.63 -7.32 -6.23
CA TRP A 54 -17.85 -7.22 -5.43
C TRP A 54 -18.77 -6.15 -6.00
N SER A 55 -20.07 -6.45 -5.98
CA SER A 55 -21.12 -5.45 -6.22
C SER A 55 -21.26 -4.52 -5.01
N TRP A 56 -22.07 -3.48 -5.15
CA TRP A 56 -22.34 -2.53 -4.07
C TRP A 56 -23.26 -3.08 -2.97
N GLY A 57 -23.94 -4.19 -3.23
CA GLY A 57 -24.86 -4.84 -2.30
C GLY A 57 -25.09 -6.31 -2.64
N VAL A 58 -26.11 -6.91 -2.02
CA VAL A 58 -26.52 -8.28 -2.32
C VAL A 58 -27.08 -8.32 -3.75
N ILE A 59 -26.50 -9.18 -4.58
CA ILE A 59 -26.87 -9.33 -5.98
C ILE A 59 -28.30 -9.87 -6.08
N LYS A 60 -29.10 -9.32 -6.99
CA LYS A 60 -30.44 -9.80 -7.28
C LYS A 60 -30.43 -11.29 -7.61
N ASP A 61 -31.36 -12.03 -7.02
CA ASP A 61 -31.49 -13.49 -7.16
C ASP A 61 -30.24 -14.28 -6.70
N ALA A 62 -29.37 -13.68 -5.87
CA ALA A 62 -28.27 -14.41 -5.24
C ALA A 62 -28.82 -15.56 -4.37
N PRO A 63 -28.22 -16.76 -4.47
CA PRO A 63 -28.67 -17.90 -3.66
C PRO A 63 -28.36 -17.65 -2.18
N GLU A 64 -29.19 -18.21 -1.31
CA GLU A 64 -28.94 -18.20 0.12
C GLU A 64 -27.62 -18.91 0.46
N VAL A 65 -26.90 -18.37 1.43
CA VAL A 65 -25.66 -18.96 1.93
C VAL A 65 -25.99 -19.91 3.06
N ASP A 66 -25.86 -21.21 2.81
CA ASP A 66 -25.92 -22.22 3.87
C ASP A 66 -24.59 -22.26 4.63
N VAL A 67 -24.63 -21.85 5.90
CA VAL A 67 -23.47 -21.91 6.80
C VAL A 67 -23.63 -22.99 7.88
N GLY A 68 -24.65 -23.84 7.82
CA GLY A 68 -24.89 -24.91 8.79
C GLY A 68 -25.40 -24.45 10.16
N GLU A 69 -25.62 -23.16 10.36
CA GLU A 69 -26.16 -22.54 11.57
C GLU A 69 -27.11 -21.38 11.24
N GLU A 70 -27.95 -20.98 12.21
CA GLU A 70 -28.88 -19.86 12.06
C GLU A 70 -28.14 -18.51 12.16
N ILE A 71 -27.87 -17.90 11.00
CA ILE A 71 -27.18 -16.58 10.90
C ILE A 71 -28.14 -15.39 10.76
N GLY A 72 -29.41 -15.59 11.08
CA GLY A 72 -30.47 -14.60 10.91
C GLY A 72 -30.94 -14.44 9.47
N LEU A 73 -31.70 -13.37 9.21
CA LEU A 73 -32.38 -13.15 7.93
C LEU A 73 -31.40 -12.73 6.82
N GLN A 74 -31.28 -13.57 5.79
CA GLN A 74 -30.62 -13.21 4.53
C GLN A 74 -31.59 -12.42 3.65
N ARG A 75 -31.37 -11.11 3.55
CA ARG A 75 -32.25 -10.22 2.78
C ARG A 75 -32.13 -10.49 1.28
N PRO A 76 -33.22 -10.41 0.50
CA PRO A 76 -33.15 -10.52 -0.94
C PRO A 76 -32.26 -9.43 -1.52
N GLY A 77 -31.54 -9.77 -2.59
CA GLY A 77 -30.67 -8.84 -3.29
C GLY A 77 -31.42 -7.93 -4.26
N VAL A 78 -30.86 -6.75 -4.47
CA VAL A 78 -31.35 -5.74 -5.42
C VAL A 78 -30.21 -5.20 -6.30
N ALA A 79 -28.96 -5.52 -5.99
CA ALA A 79 -27.82 -5.02 -6.73
C ALA A 79 -27.65 -5.77 -8.06
N GLU A 80 -27.17 -5.07 -9.07
CA GLU A 80 -26.74 -5.70 -10.31
C GLU A 80 -25.55 -6.66 -10.07
N ALA A 81 -25.50 -7.74 -10.85
CA ALA A 81 -24.39 -8.70 -10.88
C ALA A 81 -23.15 -8.14 -11.63
N ALA A 82 -22.62 -7.01 -11.16
CA ALA A 82 -21.45 -6.35 -11.75
C ALA A 82 -20.46 -5.93 -10.65
N PRO A 83 -19.13 -6.01 -10.90
CA PRO A 83 -18.14 -5.58 -9.94
C PRO A 83 -17.97 -4.06 -9.96
N TYR A 84 -17.88 -3.47 -8.77
CA TYR A 84 -17.58 -2.05 -8.58
C TYR A 84 -16.21 -1.92 -7.95
N LEU A 85 -15.30 -1.14 -8.56
CA LEU A 85 -13.92 -0.98 -8.07
C LEU A 85 -13.86 -0.55 -6.59
N TYR A 86 -14.71 0.41 -6.21
CA TYR A 86 -14.74 0.94 -4.84
C TYR A 86 -15.13 -0.15 -3.82
N PHE A 87 -16.25 -0.84 -4.09
CA PHE A 87 -16.75 -1.88 -3.19
C PHE A 87 -15.88 -3.13 -3.21
N SER A 88 -15.25 -3.44 -4.34
CA SER A 88 -14.25 -4.51 -4.44
C SER A 88 -13.06 -4.21 -3.54
N LEU A 89 -12.49 -3.00 -3.59
CA LEU A 89 -11.38 -2.63 -2.71
C LEU A 89 -11.81 -2.60 -1.25
N ALA A 90 -13.02 -2.12 -0.94
CA ALA A 90 -13.54 -2.13 0.43
C ALA A 90 -13.68 -3.57 0.97
N ALA A 91 -14.25 -4.48 0.17
CA ALA A 91 -14.37 -5.90 0.51
C ALA A 91 -13.01 -6.55 0.68
N LEU A 92 -12.04 -6.28 -0.21
CA LEU A 92 -10.68 -6.81 -0.09
C LEU A 92 -10.03 -6.41 1.24
N ASN A 93 -10.11 -5.14 1.64
CA ASN A 93 -9.54 -4.70 2.92
C ASN A 93 -10.23 -5.36 4.13
N GLY A 94 -11.57 -5.46 4.11
CA GLY A 94 -12.32 -6.05 5.24
C GLY A 94 -12.13 -7.57 5.37
N ILE A 95 -12.08 -8.28 4.24
CA ILE A 95 -11.90 -9.74 4.22
C ILE A 95 -10.49 -10.13 4.73
N GLU A 96 -9.46 -9.32 4.43
CA GLU A 96 -8.09 -9.53 4.93
C GLU A 96 -8.02 -9.61 6.47
N GLU A 97 -8.84 -8.83 7.17
CA GLU A 97 -8.86 -8.82 8.64
C GLU A 97 -9.34 -10.14 9.24
N LEU A 98 -10.24 -10.85 8.55
CA LEU A 98 -10.83 -12.12 9.01
C LEU A 98 -9.79 -13.25 9.08
N PHE A 99 -8.77 -13.22 8.23
CA PHE A 99 -7.70 -14.23 8.22
C PHE A 99 -6.32 -13.67 8.62
N SER A 100 -6.30 -12.45 9.19
CA SER A 100 -5.07 -11.85 9.72
C SER A 100 -4.45 -12.74 10.82
N GLU A 101 -3.13 -12.63 10.99
CA GLU A 101 -2.40 -13.37 12.04
C GLU A 101 -2.99 -13.05 13.43
N ARG A 102 -3.31 -11.79 13.69
CA ARG A 102 -3.94 -11.36 14.95
C ARG A 102 -5.27 -12.08 15.20
N THR A 103 -6.16 -12.10 14.21
CA THR A 103 -7.48 -12.75 14.33
C THR A 103 -7.34 -14.25 14.60
N ARG A 104 -6.38 -14.90 13.92
CA ARG A 104 -6.06 -16.32 14.13
C ARG A 104 -5.46 -16.60 15.51
N ILE A 105 -4.46 -15.83 15.95
CA ILE A 105 -3.81 -16.02 17.26
C ILE A 105 -4.79 -15.80 18.42
N LEU A 106 -5.67 -14.80 18.29
CA LEU A 106 -6.65 -14.48 19.33
C LEU A 106 -7.87 -15.41 19.32
N GLY A 107 -8.01 -16.28 18.32
CA GLY A 107 -9.14 -17.20 18.21
C GLY A 107 -10.50 -16.48 18.19
N LEU A 108 -10.60 -15.37 17.45
CA LEU A 108 -11.79 -14.50 17.50
C LEU A 108 -13.00 -15.07 16.73
N LEU A 109 -12.80 -16.13 15.94
CA LEU A 109 -13.81 -16.72 15.08
C LEU A 109 -14.25 -18.09 15.61
N THR A 110 -15.54 -18.40 15.48
CA THR A 110 -16.04 -19.78 15.66
C THR A 110 -15.61 -20.68 14.49
N GLU A 111 -15.76 -22.00 14.61
CA GLU A 111 -15.40 -22.96 13.56
C GLU A 111 -16.12 -22.69 12.23
N GLU A 112 -17.39 -22.30 12.30
CA GLU A 112 -18.25 -21.93 11.20
C GLU A 112 -17.79 -20.62 10.55
N GLN A 113 -17.47 -19.62 11.38
CA GLN A 113 -16.93 -18.35 10.92
C GLN A 113 -15.55 -18.51 10.27
N GLU A 114 -14.71 -19.42 10.77
CA GLU A 114 -13.44 -19.76 10.14
C GLU A 114 -13.63 -20.43 8.77
N ARG A 115 -14.61 -21.33 8.64
CA ARG A 115 -14.95 -21.96 7.35
C ARG A 115 -15.41 -20.90 6.34
N LEU A 116 -16.24 -19.94 6.77
CA LEU A 116 -16.63 -18.81 5.93
C LEU A 116 -15.44 -17.91 5.58
N ALA A 117 -14.58 -17.60 6.55
CA ALA A 117 -13.38 -16.81 6.33
C ALA A 117 -12.43 -17.46 5.31
N ARG A 118 -12.25 -18.79 5.35
CA ARG A 118 -11.48 -19.54 4.34
C ARG A 118 -12.10 -19.44 2.94
N ALA A 119 -13.43 -19.52 2.84
CA ALA A 119 -14.12 -19.36 1.55
C ALA A 119 -14.01 -17.94 1.00
N LEU A 120 -14.08 -16.92 1.87
CA LEU A 120 -13.86 -15.52 1.51
C LEU A 120 -12.40 -15.26 1.11
N GLN A 121 -11.44 -15.87 1.79
CA GLN A 121 -10.02 -15.78 1.46
C GLN A 121 -9.75 -16.29 0.04
N LEU A 122 -10.34 -17.41 -0.38
CA LEU A 122 -10.20 -17.90 -1.75
C LEU A 122 -10.68 -16.86 -2.78
N ARG A 123 -11.82 -16.21 -2.55
CA ARG A 123 -12.32 -15.15 -3.45
C ARG A 123 -11.43 -13.92 -3.45
N TRP A 124 -10.90 -13.58 -2.28
CA TRP A 124 -9.97 -12.48 -2.11
C TRP A 124 -8.71 -12.72 -2.94
N ASP A 125 -8.10 -13.91 -2.85
CA ASP A 125 -6.91 -14.28 -3.63
C ASP A 125 -7.18 -14.22 -5.14
N ILE A 126 -8.30 -14.79 -5.59
CA ILE A 126 -8.68 -14.81 -7.00
C ILE A 126 -8.91 -13.38 -7.52
N THR A 127 -9.59 -12.54 -6.75
CA THR A 127 -9.91 -11.17 -7.17
C THR A 127 -8.66 -10.31 -7.25
N GLN A 128 -7.73 -10.44 -6.31
CA GLN A 128 -6.45 -9.74 -6.38
C GLN A 128 -5.64 -10.14 -7.60
N ARG A 129 -5.48 -11.44 -7.84
CA ARG A 129 -4.77 -11.95 -9.03
C ARG A 129 -5.41 -11.46 -10.32
N TYR A 130 -6.74 -11.46 -10.39
CA TYR A 130 -7.47 -10.89 -11.53
C TYR A 130 -7.10 -9.42 -11.78
N TRP A 131 -7.24 -8.57 -10.77
CA TRP A 131 -7.00 -7.12 -10.93
C TRP A 131 -5.54 -6.81 -11.21
N SER A 132 -4.62 -7.51 -10.53
CA SER A 132 -3.19 -7.39 -10.79
C SER A 132 -2.83 -7.79 -12.22
N THR A 133 -3.36 -8.92 -12.71
CA THR A 133 -3.15 -9.35 -14.10
C THR A 133 -3.69 -8.32 -15.08
N VAL A 134 -4.92 -7.83 -14.88
CA VAL A 134 -5.54 -6.83 -15.75
C VAL A 134 -4.80 -5.48 -15.73
N ALA A 135 -4.22 -5.12 -14.59
CA ALA A 135 -3.48 -3.86 -14.42
C ALA A 135 -2.04 -3.92 -14.95
N SER A 136 -1.40 -5.09 -14.91
CA SER A 136 0.03 -5.28 -15.17
C SER A 136 0.37 -6.11 -16.42
N PHE A 137 -0.61 -6.61 -17.17
CA PHE A 137 -0.28 -7.42 -18.33
C PHE A 137 0.45 -6.64 -19.43
N GLY A 138 1.35 -7.35 -20.12
CA GLY A 138 2.19 -6.80 -21.19
C GLY A 138 3.56 -6.32 -20.70
N THR A 139 4.55 -6.38 -21.59
CA THR A 139 5.97 -6.20 -21.23
C THR A 139 6.46 -4.74 -21.30
N ALA A 140 5.94 -3.94 -22.23
CA ALA A 140 6.44 -2.58 -22.46
C ALA A 140 5.81 -1.51 -21.55
N ARG A 141 4.49 -1.47 -21.45
CA ARG A 141 3.72 -0.48 -20.67
C ARG A 141 2.58 -1.18 -19.94
N TRP A 142 2.33 -0.88 -18.68
CA TRP A 142 1.20 -1.50 -17.99
C TRP A 142 -0.09 -0.75 -18.28
N PRO A 143 -1.24 -1.42 -18.46
CA PRO A 143 -2.54 -0.75 -18.54
C PRO A 143 -2.78 0.23 -17.39
N LEU A 144 -2.24 -0.06 -16.20
CA LEU A 144 -2.28 0.85 -15.04
C LEU A 144 -1.57 2.19 -15.26
N GLU A 145 -0.58 2.24 -16.17
CA GLU A 145 0.17 3.45 -16.51
C GLU A 145 -0.54 4.32 -17.56
N ASP A 146 -1.65 3.84 -18.10
CA ASP A 146 -2.54 4.61 -18.96
C ASP A 146 -3.69 5.11 -18.05
N ILE A 147 -3.57 6.34 -17.54
CA ILE A 147 -4.57 6.98 -16.67
C ILE A 147 -5.32 8.12 -17.41
N PRO A 148 -6.62 8.35 -17.14
CA PRO A 148 -7.45 7.74 -16.11
C PRO A 148 -7.93 6.33 -16.47
N TRP A 149 -8.18 5.49 -15.46
CA TRP A 149 -8.74 4.16 -15.66
C TRP A 149 -10.18 4.26 -16.16
N ARG A 150 -10.51 3.42 -17.15
CA ARG A 150 -11.85 3.31 -17.71
C ARG A 150 -12.54 2.03 -17.24
N THR A 151 -13.75 2.15 -16.70
CA THR A 151 -14.61 1.01 -16.33
C THR A 151 -15.42 0.49 -17.52
N THR A 152 -16.07 -0.67 -17.37
CA THR A 152 -16.81 -1.33 -18.46
C THR A 152 -18.04 -0.59 -18.95
N ASP A 153 -18.64 0.22 -18.07
CA ASP A 153 -19.73 1.15 -18.36
C ASP A 153 -19.23 2.48 -18.94
N ASN A 154 -17.95 2.56 -19.33
CA ASN A 154 -17.33 3.70 -20.02
C ASN A 154 -17.18 4.95 -19.16
N GLN A 155 -17.19 4.82 -17.83
CA GLN A 155 -16.78 5.90 -16.94
C GLN A 155 -15.25 5.94 -16.82
N GLU A 156 -14.69 7.14 -16.83
CA GLU A 156 -13.25 7.39 -16.70
C GLU A 156 -12.99 8.28 -15.50
N SER A 157 -12.10 7.85 -14.61
CA SER A 157 -11.74 8.66 -13.43
C SER A 157 -10.35 8.32 -12.90
N ASP A 158 -9.61 9.36 -12.51
CA ASP A 158 -8.35 9.21 -11.77
C ASP A 158 -8.58 8.49 -10.42
N TYR A 159 -9.78 8.60 -9.82
CA TYR A 159 -10.14 7.83 -8.62
C TYR A 159 -10.14 6.32 -8.90
N PHE A 160 -10.59 5.89 -10.08
CA PHE A 160 -10.57 4.48 -10.46
C PHE A 160 -9.14 3.97 -10.65
N SER A 161 -8.25 4.77 -11.24
CA SER A 161 -6.82 4.45 -11.29
C SER A 161 -6.24 4.24 -9.90
N LEU A 162 -6.56 5.12 -8.94
CA LEU A 162 -6.13 5.00 -7.55
C LEU A 162 -6.65 3.73 -6.85
N LEU A 163 -7.86 3.28 -7.18
CA LEU A 163 -8.39 2.02 -6.64
C LEU A 163 -7.65 0.81 -7.23
N VAL A 164 -7.37 0.83 -8.53
CA VAL A 164 -6.68 -0.28 -9.21
C VAL A 164 -5.22 -0.40 -8.75
N THR A 165 -4.51 0.71 -8.49
CA THR A 165 -3.15 0.64 -7.92
C THR A 165 -3.14 -0.15 -6.61
N ALA A 166 -4.13 0.07 -5.75
CA ALA A 166 -4.23 -0.63 -4.47
C ALA A 166 -4.37 -2.15 -4.63
N MET A 167 -5.24 -2.59 -5.55
CA MET A 167 -5.45 -4.02 -5.82
C MET A 167 -4.24 -4.67 -6.50
N THR A 168 -3.50 -3.90 -7.31
CA THR A 168 -2.26 -4.36 -7.97
C THR A 168 -1.14 -4.58 -6.96
N VAL A 169 -0.94 -3.63 -6.04
CA VAL A 169 0.16 -3.70 -5.04
C VAL A 169 0.03 -4.93 -4.15
N GLN A 170 -1.18 -5.30 -3.72
CA GLN A 170 -1.38 -6.46 -2.84
C GLN A 170 -0.85 -7.77 -3.46
N ASP A 171 -1.11 -8.00 -4.74
CA ASP A 171 -0.62 -9.19 -5.45
C ASP A 171 0.89 -9.11 -5.74
N LEU A 172 1.42 -7.93 -6.09
CA LEU A 172 2.88 -7.75 -6.28
C LEU A 172 3.67 -8.13 -5.02
N ILE A 173 3.11 -7.88 -3.82
CA ILE A 173 3.69 -8.31 -2.54
C ILE A 173 3.70 -9.84 -2.45
N GLN A 174 2.58 -10.49 -2.74
CA GLN A 174 2.47 -11.95 -2.66
C GLN A 174 3.47 -12.63 -3.59
N GLN A 175 3.67 -12.06 -4.78
CA GLN A 175 4.60 -12.56 -5.79
C GLN A 175 6.07 -12.19 -5.51
N ARG A 176 6.35 -11.39 -4.47
CA ARG A 176 7.69 -10.88 -4.12
C ARG A 176 8.37 -10.18 -5.29
N SER A 177 7.59 -9.36 -5.99
CA SER A 177 8.00 -8.64 -7.19
C SER A 177 9.19 -7.70 -6.92
N PRO A 178 10.06 -7.45 -7.92
CA PRO A 178 11.19 -6.55 -7.76
C PRO A 178 10.76 -5.09 -7.58
N ASP A 179 11.60 -4.27 -6.95
CA ASP A 179 11.32 -2.84 -6.72
C ASP A 179 11.13 -2.04 -8.03
N THR A 180 11.64 -2.55 -9.15
CA THR A 180 11.38 -1.95 -10.48
C THR A 180 9.90 -1.90 -10.80
N GLU A 181 9.13 -2.93 -10.43
CA GLU A 181 7.68 -3.01 -10.62
C GLU A 181 6.92 -2.14 -9.62
N LEU A 182 7.34 -2.13 -8.35
CA LEU A 182 6.80 -1.21 -7.34
C LEU A 182 7.02 0.26 -7.76
N GLY A 183 8.19 0.56 -8.33
CA GLY A 183 8.51 1.87 -8.88
C GLY A 183 7.61 2.31 -10.04
N ARG A 184 7.04 1.37 -10.80
CA ARG A 184 6.02 1.70 -11.82
C ARG A 184 4.74 2.21 -11.16
N VAL A 185 4.27 1.52 -10.12
CA VAL A 185 3.09 1.96 -9.37
C VAL A 185 3.34 3.30 -8.67
N ALA A 186 4.53 3.50 -8.10
CA ALA A 186 4.91 4.76 -7.47
C ALA A 186 4.78 5.95 -8.45
N ARG A 187 5.25 5.79 -9.70
CA ARG A 187 5.08 6.82 -10.75
C ARG A 187 3.62 7.11 -11.09
N VAL A 188 2.76 6.09 -11.10
CA VAL A 188 1.31 6.30 -11.30
C VAL A 188 0.71 7.09 -10.14
N LEU A 189 1.08 6.79 -8.89
CA LEU A 189 0.61 7.54 -7.72
C LEU A 189 1.07 9.00 -7.75
N ASP A 190 2.31 9.26 -8.14
CA ASP A 190 2.83 10.63 -8.33
C ASP A 190 2.07 11.39 -9.42
N GLU A 191 1.85 10.75 -10.58
CA GLU A 191 1.09 11.37 -11.66
C GLU A 191 -0.35 11.71 -11.22
N LEU A 192 -0.99 10.80 -10.47
CA LEU A 192 -2.31 11.02 -9.88
C LEU A 192 -2.31 12.20 -8.89
N ALA A 193 -1.27 12.35 -8.08
CA ALA A 193 -1.13 13.50 -7.18
C ALA A 193 -1.11 14.83 -7.95
N GLY A 194 -0.35 14.87 -9.05
CA GLY A 194 -0.23 16.04 -9.91
C GLY A 194 -1.52 16.36 -10.67
N ARG A 195 -2.18 15.34 -11.22
CA ARG A 195 -3.45 15.47 -11.95
C ARG A 195 -4.58 15.94 -11.03
N ALA A 196 -4.62 15.44 -9.79
CA ALA A 196 -5.61 15.83 -8.79
C ALA A 196 -5.34 17.19 -8.10
N ARG A 197 -4.32 17.95 -8.52
CA ARG A 197 -3.94 19.25 -7.91
C ARG A 197 -3.64 19.19 -6.42
N ILE A 198 -3.08 18.06 -5.98
CA ILE A 198 -2.59 17.91 -4.62
C ILE A 198 -1.21 18.56 -4.50
N VAL A 199 -0.31 18.21 -5.43
CA VAL A 199 1.08 18.70 -5.51
C VAL A 199 1.27 19.78 -6.58
N ARG A 200 0.20 20.19 -7.26
CA ARG A 200 0.20 21.25 -8.28
C ARG A 200 -0.81 22.32 -7.94
N ARG A 201 -0.51 23.56 -8.33
CA ARG A 201 -1.41 24.70 -8.13
C ARG A 201 -2.73 24.49 -8.91
N PRO A 202 -3.90 24.57 -8.25
CA PRO A 202 -5.18 24.54 -8.93
C PRO A 202 -5.46 25.88 -9.63
N PHE A 203 -6.32 25.87 -10.66
CA PHE A 203 -6.80 27.08 -11.35
C PHE A 203 -8.33 27.20 -11.30
N GLU A 204 -8.86 28.36 -11.69
CA GLU A 204 -10.30 28.61 -11.66
C GLU A 204 -11.05 27.64 -12.58
N ARG A 205 -12.11 26.98 -12.07
CA ARG A 205 -12.86 25.92 -12.78
C ARG A 205 -11.99 24.72 -13.20
N ASP A 206 -10.92 24.43 -12.47
CA ASP A 206 -10.13 23.22 -12.71
C ASP A 206 -10.99 21.96 -12.46
N PRO A 207 -11.22 21.11 -13.48
CA PRO A 207 -12.05 19.91 -13.34
C PRO A 207 -11.50 18.91 -12.32
N ALA A 208 -10.20 18.95 -12.02
CA ALA A 208 -9.59 18.09 -11.02
C ALA A 208 -10.12 18.35 -9.59
N VAL A 209 -10.66 19.55 -9.33
CA VAL A 209 -11.25 19.90 -8.03
C VAL A 209 -12.48 19.04 -7.73
N ALA A 210 -13.21 18.58 -8.77
CA ALA A 210 -14.38 17.71 -8.61
C ALA A 210 -14.05 16.36 -7.96
N LEU A 211 -12.79 15.89 -8.05
CA LEU A 211 -12.33 14.69 -7.32
C LEU A 211 -12.37 14.87 -5.80
N HIS A 212 -12.35 16.11 -5.33
CA HIS A 212 -12.26 16.46 -3.92
C HIS A 212 -13.57 16.98 -3.34
N SER A 213 -14.33 17.76 -4.12
CA SER A 213 -15.65 18.25 -3.74
C SER A 213 -16.48 18.50 -5.01
N PRO A 214 -17.65 17.85 -5.20
CA PRO A 214 -18.32 16.93 -4.27
C PRO A 214 -17.73 15.50 -4.25
N GLY A 215 -16.67 15.23 -5.01
CA GLY A 215 -16.08 13.89 -5.15
C GLY A 215 -16.65 13.11 -6.34
N VAL A 216 -16.22 11.85 -6.48
CA VAL A 216 -16.72 10.94 -7.53
C VAL A 216 -18.03 10.30 -7.07
N LEU A 217 -19.07 10.37 -7.90
CA LEU A 217 -20.36 9.78 -7.62
C LEU A 217 -20.49 8.43 -8.34
N ILE A 218 -20.67 7.35 -7.58
CA ILE A 218 -20.87 6.01 -8.12
C ILE A 218 -22.37 5.70 -8.15
N SER A 219 -22.89 5.41 -9.33
CA SER A 219 -24.30 5.04 -9.53
C SER A 219 -24.56 3.61 -9.04
N LEU A 220 -25.43 3.44 -8.03
CA LEU A 220 -25.76 2.12 -7.46
C LEU A 220 -26.88 1.45 -8.26
N VAL A 221 -26.53 0.83 -9.39
CA VAL A 221 -27.52 0.22 -10.30
C VAL A 221 -28.30 -0.90 -9.59
N GLY A 222 -29.64 -0.84 -9.67
CA GLY A 222 -30.58 -1.74 -9.01
C GLY A 222 -31.16 -1.18 -7.71
N SER A 223 -30.59 -0.10 -7.16
CA SER A 223 -31.13 0.55 -5.95
C SER A 223 -32.51 1.17 -6.16
N GLU A 224 -32.89 1.46 -7.40
CA GLU A 224 -34.24 1.87 -7.78
C GLU A 224 -35.32 0.84 -7.44
N GLU A 225 -34.97 -0.44 -7.28
CA GLU A 225 -35.93 -1.48 -6.87
C GLU A 225 -36.26 -1.41 -5.37
N ALA A 226 -35.42 -0.74 -4.57
CA ALA A 226 -35.56 -0.62 -3.12
C ALA A 226 -36.09 0.73 -2.65
N GLY A 227 -36.30 1.72 -3.53
CA GLY A 227 -36.65 3.08 -3.14
C GLY A 227 -37.09 3.98 -4.30
N PRO A 228 -37.33 5.29 -4.04
CA PRO A 228 -37.95 6.21 -5.00
C PRO A 228 -37.06 6.62 -6.18
N GLY A 229 -35.80 6.17 -6.23
CA GLY A 229 -34.87 6.48 -7.31
C GLY A 229 -33.52 5.81 -7.13
N ARG A 230 -32.66 5.96 -8.14
CA ARG A 230 -31.31 5.42 -8.11
C ARG A 230 -30.42 6.19 -7.14
N LEU A 231 -29.80 5.47 -6.22
CA LEU A 231 -28.86 6.02 -5.25
C LEU A 231 -27.49 6.30 -5.89
N LEU A 232 -26.84 7.36 -5.41
CA LEU A 232 -25.47 7.72 -5.76
C LEU A 232 -24.60 7.61 -4.51
N TRP A 233 -23.46 6.92 -4.63
CA TRP A 233 -22.49 6.79 -3.55
C TRP A 233 -21.34 7.78 -3.73
N PRO A 234 -21.19 8.77 -2.83
CA PRO A 234 -20.12 9.76 -2.94
C PRO A 234 -18.78 9.20 -2.44
N CYS A 235 -17.73 9.47 -3.22
CA CYS A 235 -16.35 9.16 -2.91
C CYS A 235 -15.52 10.45 -2.91
N THR A 236 -15.29 10.98 -1.70
CA THR A 236 -14.54 12.23 -1.46
C THR A 236 -13.14 11.98 -0.88
N ASP A 237 -12.75 10.71 -0.72
CA ASP A 237 -11.55 10.30 0.01
C ASP A 237 -10.31 10.12 -0.88
N PHE A 238 -10.26 10.75 -2.06
CA PHE A 238 -9.13 10.63 -3.00
C PHE A 238 -7.78 10.94 -2.35
N SER A 239 -7.64 12.11 -1.73
CA SER A 239 -6.36 12.56 -1.14
C SER A 239 -5.85 11.67 0.00
N PRO A 240 -6.66 11.31 1.03
CA PRO A 240 -6.16 10.44 2.08
C PRO A 240 -5.96 9.01 1.57
N LEU A 241 -6.76 8.54 0.61
CA LEU A 241 -6.52 7.24 -0.02
C LEU A 241 -5.17 7.22 -0.75
N LEU A 242 -4.84 8.27 -1.50
CA LEU A 242 -3.56 8.42 -2.17
C LEU A 242 -2.39 8.33 -1.20
N LEU A 243 -2.44 9.10 -0.10
CA LEU A 243 -1.40 9.05 0.93
C LEU A 243 -1.26 7.64 1.53
N LYS A 244 -2.38 6.99 1.87
CA LYS A 244 -2.37 5.61 2.40
C LYS A 244 -1.68 4.64 1.43
N ARG A 245 -1.89 4.80 0.11
CA ARG A 245 -1.24 3.97 -0.92
C ARG A 245 0.25 4.26 -1.05
N MET A 246 0.65 5.53 -1.04
CA MET A 246 2.08 5.91 -1.07
C MET A 246 2.83 5.36 0.14
N LEU A 247 2.27 5.51 1.36
CA LEU A 247 2.87 5.00 2.60
C LEU A 247 2.95 3.46 2.60
N GLY A 248 1.88 2.79 2.16
CA GLY A 248 1.85 1.33 2.03
C GLY A 248 2.91 0.83 1.06
N LEU A 249 3.03 1.46 -0.11
CA LEU A 249 4.02 1.10 -1.13
C LEU A 249 5.46 1.35 -0.64
N ALA A 250 5.73 2.48 0.00
CA ALA A 250 7.03 2.80 0.59
C ALA A 250 7.47 1.79 1.67
N GLY A 251 6.52 1.21 2.40
CA GLY A 251 6.79 0.14 3.37
C GLY A 251 7.28 -1.17 2.76
N LEU A 252 7.07 -1.37 1.46
CA LEU A 252 7.41 -2.59 0.74
C LEU A 252 8.70 -2.48 -0.05
N MET A 253 9.06 -1.25 -0.44
CA MET A 253 10.26 -0.97 -1.23
C MET A 253 11.54 -1.25 -0.43
N ARG A 254 12.49 -1.93 -1.08
CA ARG A 254 13.83 -2.22 -0.52
C ARG A 254 14.89 -1.23 -1.00
N ASP A 255 14.70 -0.68 -2.19
CA ASP A 255 15.51 0.38 -2.78
C ASP A 255 15.34 1.69 -1.98
N PRO A 256 16.40 2.17 -1.31
CA PRO A 256 16.32 3.39 -0.50
C PRO A 256 16.03 4.65 -1.32
N GLY A 257 16.47 4.71 -2.58
CA GLY A 257 16.26 5.84 -3.46
C GLY A 257 14.79 5.97 -3.85
N LEU A 258 14.22 4.90 -4.42
CA LEU A 258 12.80 4.89 -4.80
C LEU A 258 11.88 5.09 -3.60
N ARG A 259 12.20 4.48 -2.45
CA ARG A 259 11.46 4.71 -1.21
C ARG A 259 11.54 6.16 -0.75
N GLY A 260 12.73 6.77 -0.81
CA GLY A 260 12.94 8.16 -0.41
C GLY A 260 12.15 9.15 -1.27
N GLU A 261 12.20 8.98 -2.59
CA GLU A 261 11.43 9.80 -3.55
C GLU A 261 9.92 9.71 -3.28
N LEU A 262 9.40 8.49 -3.08
CA LEU A 262 7.98 8.29 -2.79
C LEU A 262 7.56 8.89 -1.44
N LEU A 263 8.43 8.84 -0.42
CA LEU A 263 8.14 9.45 0.88
C LEU A 263 8.14 10.97 0.82
N GLN A 264 9.04 11.56 0.03
CA GLN A 264 9.02 13.00 -0.21
C GLN A 264 7.70 13.43 -0.88
N GLN A 265 7.20 12.67 -1.84
CA GLN A 265 5.89 12.92 -2.45
C GLN A 265 4.74 12.73 -1.44
N ALA A 266 4.83 11.73 -0.57
CA ALA A 266 3.85 11.50 0.49
C ALA A 266 3.77 12.68 1.46
N ASP A 267 4.88 13.33 1.78
CA ASP A 267 4.91 14.54 2.62
C ASP A 267 4.13 15.70 1.97
N GLU A 268 4.25 15.91 0.65
CA GLU A 268 3.47 16.93 -0.05
C GLU A 268 1.96 16.64 -0.01
N VAL A 269 1.57 15.37 -0.11
CA VAL A 269 0.16 14.96 0.07
C VAL A 269 -0.29 15.18 1.51
N TRP A 270 0.55 14.90 2.50
CA TRP A 270 0.25 15.18 3.90
C TRP A 270 0.06 16.69 4.15
N ASP A 271 0.89 17.55 3.57
CA ASP A 271 0.76 19.00 3.67
C ASP A 271 -0.55 19.50 3.04
N HIS A 272 -0.97 18.88 1.94
CA HIS A 272 -2.29 19.11 1.35
C HIS A 272 -3.41 18.73 2.33
N LEU A 273 -3.38 17.52 2.90
CA LEU A 273 -4.39 17.07 3.88
C LEU A 273 -4.41 17.96 5.12
N SER A 274 -3.24 18.33 5.64
CA SER A 274 -3.10 19.16 6.83
C SER A 274 -3.78 20.52 6.68
N ARG A 275 -3.71 21.12 5.49
CA ARG A 275 -4.39 22.39 5.18
C ARG A 275 -5.90 22.28 5.07
N ARG A 276 -6.44 21.09 4.78
CA ARG A 276 -7.89 20.83 4.71
C ARG A 276 -8.56 20.63 6.07
N ARG A 277 -7.84 20.80 7.18
CA ARG A 277 -8.42 20.76 8.52
C ARG A 277 -9.39 21.91 8.74
N ILE A 278 -10.46 21.64 9.47
CA ILE A 278 -11.37 22.66 9.99
C ILE A 278 -10.62 23.44 11.08
N HIS A 279 -10.59 24.77 10.98
CA HIS A 279 -9.79 25.62 11.87
C HIS A 279 -10.56 26.12 13.10
N ASP A 280 -11.88 26.21 13.01
CA ASP A 280 -12.74 26.84 14.01
C ASP A 280 -13.94 25.95 14.37
N GLY A 281 -14.64 26.29 15.45
CA GLY A 281 -15.86 25.59 15.87
C GLY A 281 -15.62 24.21 16.51
N PRO A 282 -16.71 23.42 16.72
CA PRO A 282 -16.65 22.15 17.43
C PRO A 282 -15.89 21.05 16.67
N ALA A 283 -15.76 21.19 15.35
CA ALA A 283 -15.05 20.25 14.48
C ALA A 283 -13.56 20.62 14.27
N ARG A 284 -13.03 21.57 15.05
CA ARG A 284 -11.65 22.05 14.92
C ARG A 284 -10.65 20.89 14.97
N ASN A 285 -9.65 20.95 14.08
CA ASN A 285 -8.61 19.95 13.86
C ASN A 285 -9.09 18.62 13.27
N LEU A 286 -10.37 18.50 12.88
CA LEU A 286 -10.89 17.39 12.10
C LEU A 286 -11.00 17.76 10.61
N TRP A 287 -11.41 16.81 9.79
CA TRP A 287 -11.59 16.96 8.34
C TRP A 287 -13.05 16.84 7.96
N ASP A 288 -13.52 17.37 6.84
CA ASP A 288 -12.77 17.88 5.69
C ASP A 288 -13.25 19.27 5.27
N GLN A 289 -12.32 20.15 4.91
CA GLN A 289 -12.58 21.52 4.49
C GLN A 289 -11.84 21.88 3.20
N ALA A 290 -12.37 21.44 2.05
CA ALA A 290 -11.75 21.60 0.74
C ALA A 290 -11.44 23.06 0.36
N VAL A 291 -12.30 24.03 0.72
CA VAL A 291 -12.10 25.47 0.48
C VAL A 291 -10.79 26.03 1.06
N ASN A 292 -10.21 25.39 2.08
CA ASN A 292 -8.93 25.83 2.65
C ASN A 292 -7.75 25.59 1.70
N VAL A 293 -7.92 24.73 0.69
CA VAL A 293 -6.89 24.44 -0.33
C VAL A 293 -7.34 24.85 -1.73
N TYR A 294 -8.64 24.85 -1.99
CA TYR A 294 -9.24 25.25 -3.27
C TYR A 294 -10.09 26.51 -3.10
N PRO A 295 -9.54 27.71 -3.39
CA PRO A 295 -10.22 28.98 -3.10
C PRO A 295 -11.55 29.21 -3.84
N PHE A 296 -11.79 28.45 -4.91
CA PHE A 296 -12.98 28.52 -5.76
C PHE A 296 -14.04 27.46 -5.38
N VAL A 297 -13.84 26.72 -4.30
CA VAL A 297 -14.89 25.88 -3.69
C VAL A 297 -15.61 26.72 -2.66
N ASP A 298 -16.92 26.91 -2.85
CA ASP A 298 -17.72 27.76 -1.95
C ASP A 298 -18.19 27.03 -0.68
N ASP A 299 -18.22 25.70 -0.72
CA ASP A 299 -18.77 24.88 0.37
C ASP A 299 -17.89 24.91 1.63
N ARG A 300 -18.46 25.47 2.70
CA ARG A 300 -17.93 25.42 4.06
C ARG A 300 -18.73 24.45 4.92
N HIS A 301 -18.04 23.61 5.68
CA HIS A 301 -18.67 22.61 6.53
C HIS A 301 -18.40 22.93 8.01
N ASP A 302 -19.47 23.06 8.79
CA ASP A 302 -19.35 23.27 10.24
C ASP A 302 -19.08 21.95 11.00
N LEU A 303 -19.34 20.80 10.36
CA LEU A 303 -19.19 19.46 10.89
C LEU A 303 -18.13 18.67 10.11
N PRO A 304 -17.46 17.70 10.75
CA PRO A 304 -16.47 16.90 10.07
C PRO A 304 -17.11 15.89 9.12
N SER A 305 -16.40 15.59 8.04
CA SER A 305 -16.56 14.33 7.31
C SER A 305 -15.90 13.22 8.12
N TRP A 306 -16.70 12.40 8.80
CA TRP A 306 -16.20 11.26 9.57
C TRP A 306 -15.42 10.28 8.72
N ARG A 307 -15.89 9.98 7.51
CA ARG A 307 -15.17 9.09 6.57
C ARG A 307 -13.81 9.66 6.17
N TYR A 308 -13.73 10.95 5.86
CA TYR A 308 -12.44 11.56 5.49
C TYR A 308 -11.49 11.60 6.70
N THR A 309 -12.02 11.96 7.88
CA THR A 309 -11.26 11.97 9.13
C THR A 309 -10.71 10.59 9.47
N GLU A 310 -11.53 9.54 9.38
CA GLU A 310 -11.12 8.15 9.56
C GLU A 310 -9.97 7.79 8.61
N ARG A 311 -10.10 8.11 7.32
CA ARG A 311 -9.04 7.85 6.33
C ARG A 311 -7.74 8.58 6.64
N VAL A 312 -7.80 9.80 7.15
CA VAL A 312 -6.60 10.53 7.59
C VAL A 312 -5.96 9.85 8.80
N VAL A 313 -6.75 9.40 9.77
CA VAL A 313 -6.25 8.64 10.93
C VAL A 313 -5.59 7.33 10.49
N GLU A 314 -6.18 6.60 9.53
CA GLU A 314 -5.56 5.42 8.95
C GLU A 314 -4.19 5.74 8.34
N CYS A 315 -4.03 6.88 7.67
CA CYS A 315 -2.73 7.33 7.13
C CYS A 315 -1.71 7.57 8.25
N LEU A 316 -2.11 8.22 9.34
CA LEU A 316 -1.24 8.47 10.49
C LEU A 316 -0.79 7.15 11.14
N VAL A 317 -1.68 6.16 11.24
CA VAL A 317 -1.33 4.82 11.73
C VAL A 317 -0.36 4.13 10.77
N ALA A 318 -0.57 4.24 9.46
CA ALA A 318 0.34 3.69 8.45
C ALA A 318 1.73 4.34 8.53
N ALA A 319 1.78 5.67 8.65
CA ALA A 319 3.02 6.42 8.83
C ALA A 319 3.75 6.02 10.12
N ALA A 320 3.03 5.93 11.25
CA ALA A 320 3.61 5.53 12.53
C ALA A 320 4.22 4.11 12.46
N ARG A 321 3.54 3.16 11.81
CA ARG A 321 4.06 1.81 11.58
C ARG A 321 5.32 1.84 10.70
N LEU A 322 5.30 2.64 9.63
CA LEU A 322 6.44 2.78 8.73
C LEU A 322 7.67 3.36 9.44
N THR A 323 7.49 4.41 10.26
CA THR A 323 8.56 5.06 11.01
C THR A 323 9.05 4.24 12.20
N GLY A 324 8.18 3.41 12.79
CA GLY A 324 8.53 2.52 13.90
C GLY A 324 9.28 1.27 13.47
N GLY A 325 9.30 0.95 12.17
CA GLY A 325 10.03 -0.19 11.63
C GLY A 325 11.55 -0.02 11.67
N PRO A 326 12.33 -1.11 11.53
CA PRO A 326 13.77 -1.01 11.41
C PRO A 326 14.17 -0.22 10.15
N PRO A 327 15.31 0.50 10.16
CA PRO A 327 15.85 1.14 8.97
C PRO A 327 16.04 0.15 7.82
N LEU A 328 16.01 0.65 6.58
CA LEU A 328 16.34 -0.18 5.42
C LEU A 328 17.76 -0.75 5.54
N ARG A 329 17.86 -2.06 5.36
CA ARG A 329 19.14 -2.76 5.31
C ARG A 329 19.83 -2.45 3.98
N SER A 330 21.05 -1.94 4.05
CA SER A 330 21.92 -1.75 2.89
C SER A 330 23.01 -2.81 2.93
N GLU A 331 22.96 -3.79 2.03
CA GLU A 331 23.97 -4.85 1.94
C GLU A 331 25.37 -4.30 1.72
N ARG A 332 25.49 -3.19 0.97
CA ARG A 332 26.75 -2.49 0.76
C ARG A 332 27.31 -1.89 2.04
N LEU A 333 26.45 -1.31 2.90
CA LEU A 333 26.90 -0.76 4.18
C LEU A 333 27.18 -1.86 5.20
N VAL A 334 26.48 -2.99 5.13
CA VAL A 334 26.79 -4.17 5.95
C VAL A 334 28.18 -4.68 5.59
N ALA A 335 28.45 -4.99 4.32
CA ALA A 335 29.75 -5.47 3.87
C ALA A 335 30.89 -4.49 4.22
N TYR A 336 30.70 -3.20 3.93
CA TYR A 336 31.68 -2.17 4.29
C TYR A 336 31.89 -2.06 5.81
N GLY A 337 30.82 -2.18 6.61
CA GLY A 337 30.92 -2.18 8.06
C GLY A 337 31.63 -3.42 8.61
N GLU A 338 31.45 -4.59 8.00
CA GLU A 338 32.12 -5.84 8.36
C GLU A 338 33.63 -5.73 8.10
N ASP A 339 34.02 -5.18 6.95
CA ASP A 339 35.43 -4.92 6.62
C ASP A 339 36.10 -4.01 7.67
N LEU A 340 35.44 -2.89 8.02
CA LEU A 340 35.95 -1.96 9.05
C LEU A 340 36.01 -2.60 10.44
N LEU A 341 35.04 -3.45 10.78
CA LEU A 341 35.04 -4.15 12.08
C LEU A 341 36.19 -5.15 12.18
N LEU A 342 36.43 -5.92 11.12
CA LEU A 342 37.54 -6.87 11.08
C LEU A 342 38.89 -6.16 11.27
N GLU A 343 39.10 -5.03 10.59
CA GLU A 343 40.30 -4.21 10.77
C GLU A 343 40.41 -3.66 12.20
N ALA A 344 39.34 -3.06 12.71
CA ALA A 344 39.32 -2.47 14.05
C ALA A 344 39.57 -3.49 15.16
N GLU A 345 39.02 -4.70 15.04
CA GLU A 345 39.23 -5.79 15.97
C GLU A 345 40.66 -6.34 15.91
N HIS A 346 41.24 -6.39 14.70
CA HIS A 346 42.63 -6.76 14.52
C HIS A 346 43.57 -5.77 15.22
N LEU A 347 43.39 -4.46 14.96
CA LEU A 347 44.19 -3.41 15.58
C LEU A 347 43.99 -3.35 17.11
N PHE A 348 42.76 -3.51 17.59
CA PHE A 348 42.50 -3.58 19.03
C PHE A 348 43.21 -4.78 19.68
N SER A 349 43.20 -5.94 19.02
CA SER A 349 43.93 -7.12 19.51
C SER A 349 45.43 -6.88 19.56
N GLN A 350 46.00 -6.17 18.57
CA GLN A 350 47.41 -5.76 18.60
C GLN A 350 47.69 -4.82 19.79
N GLU A 351 46.83 -3.84 20.05
CA GLU A 351 46.99 -2.92 21.17
C GLU A 351 46.97 -3.63 22.54
N LEU A 352 46.10 -4.61 22.71
CA LEU A 352 46.09 -5.46 23.91
C LEU A 352 47.39 -6.26 24.07
N LEU A 353 47.90 -6.85 22.98
CA LEU A 353 49.17 -7.60 22.99
C LEU A 353 50.37 -6.70 23.28
N ASN A 354 50.35 -5.47 22.78
CA ASN A 354 51.40 -4.47 22.99
C ASN A 354 51.40 -3.85 24.40
N GLY A 355 50.71 -4.47 25.37
CA GLY A 355 50.76 -4.08 26.77
C GLY A 355 49.97 -2.83 27.13
N ALA A 356 49.05 -2.35 26.26
CA ALA A 356 48.20 -1.21 26.62
C ALA A 356 47.31 -1.52 27.84
N ASP A 357 47.05 -2.80 28.11
CA ASP A 357 46.25 -3.25 29.26
C ASP A 357 47.03 -3.27 30.60
N THR A 358 48.37 -3.22 30.55
CA THR A 358 49.23 -3.04 31.75
C THR A 358 49.52 -1.57 32.05
N ALA A 359 49.12 -0.66 31.17
CA ALA A 359 49.18 0.78 31.42
C ALA A 359 48.16 1.21 32.49
N GLY A 360 48.34 2.41 33.03
CA GLY A 360 47.58 2.90 34.19
C GLY A 360 46.06 2.85 34.05
N PRO A 361 45.30 3.05 35.15
CA PRO A 361 43.84 2.88 35.20
C PRO A 361 43.05 3.59 34.08
N ALA A 362 43.53 4.76 33.63
CA ALA A 362 42.92 5.52 32.55
C ALA A 362 42.98 4.80 31.19
N MET A 363 44.09 4.12 30.87
CA MET A 363 44.23 3.38 29.61
C MET A 363 43.32 2.16 29.58
N ARG A 364 43.24 1.41 30.69
CA ARG A 364 42.30 0.27 30.82
C ARG A 364 40.85 0.71 30.63
N GLN A 365 40.45 1.83 31.24
CA GLN A 365 39.10 2.37 31.05
C GLN A 365 38.84 2.78 29.60
N HIS A 366 39.85 3.34 28.92
CA HIS A 366 39.75 3.70 27.51
C HIS A 366 39.57 2.47 26.61
N LEU A 367 40.39 1.43 26.78
CA LEU A 367 40.29 0.17 26.03
C LEU A 367 38.97 -0.55 26.27
N GLN A 368 38.44 -0.54 27.50
CA GLN A 368 37.10 -1.06 27.79
C GLN A 368 36.01 -0.30 27.02
N ALA A 369 36.14 1.02 26.90
CA ALA A 369 35.20 1.83 26.11
C ALA A 369 35.33 1.55 24.61
N VAL A 370 36.53 1.25 24.10
CA VAL A 370 36.74 0.80 22.72
C VAL A 370 36.09 -0.57 22.48
N GLN A 371 36.34 -1.55 23.33
CA GLN A 371 35.73 -2.89 23.27
C GLN A 371 34.19 -2.80 23.27
N ALA A 372 33.61 -2.02 24.17
CA ALA A 372 32.16 -1.85 24.25
C ALA A 372 31.54 -1.26 22.96
N ARG A 373 32.30 -0.39 22.25
CA ARG A 373 31.88 0.15 20.95
C ARG A 373 31.95 -0.89 19.85
N LEU A 374 33.01 -1.71 19.80
CA LEU A 374 33.13 -2.84 18.86
C LEU A 374 31.98 -3.84 19.05
N ASP A 375 31.73 -4.25 20.30
CA ASP A 375 30.63 -5.19 20.62
C ASP A 375 29.26 -4.61 20.27
N ARG A 376 29.07 -3.30 20.43
CA ARG A 376 27.84 -2.63 20.00
C ARG A 376 27.73 -2.61 18.48
N ALA A 377 28.80 -2.24 17.77
CA ALA A 377 28.81 -2.18 16.32
C ALA A 377 28.49 -3.54 15.69
N ARG A 378 29.11 -4.61 16.19
CA ARG A 378 28.84 -6.00 15.76
C ARG A 378 27.39 -6.42 15.99
N ARG A 379 26.79 -6.07 17.14
CA ARG A 379 25.39 -6.40 17.43
C ARG A 379 24.38 -5.66 16.55
N ILE A 380 24.72 -4.45 16.09
CA ILE A 380 23.77 -3.61 15.35
C ILE A 380 24.03 -3.60 13.84
N ILE A 381 25.07 -4.27 13.33
CA ILE A 381 25.47 -4.15 11.92
C ILE A 381 24.35 -4.56 10.96
N ASP A 382 23.60 -5.62 11.28
CA ASP A 382 22.49 -6.07 10.44
C ASP A 382 21.27 -5.14 10.45
N THR A 383 21.06 -4.40 11.55
CA THR A 383 19.84 -3.60 11.76
C THR A 383 20.06 -2.10 11.60
N ARG A 384 21.29 -1.62 11.81
CA ARG A 384 21.71 -0.22 11.74
C ARG A 384 23.14 -0.13 11.16
N PRO A 385 23.36 -0.59 9.92
CA PRO A 385 24.70 -0.71 9.34
C PRO A 385 25.45 0.62 9.31
N GLY A 386 24.77 1.74 9.00
CA GLY A 386 25.40 3.07 9.05
C GLY A 386 25.88 3.49 10.45
N THR A 387 25.16 3.10 11.51
CA THR A 387 25.63 3.34 12.89
C THR A 387 26.79 2.42 13.25
N ALA A 388 26.77 1.17 12.79
CA ALA A 388 27.90 0.24 12.99
C ALA A 388 29.18 0.75 12.32
N VAL A 389 29.08 1.21 11.06
CA VAL A 389 30.18 1.86 10.32
C VAL A 389 30.74 3.04 11.12
N ALA A 390 29.88 3.97 11.57
CA ALA A 390 30.33 5.13 12.34
C ALA A 390 31.05 4.75 13.65
N LEU A 391 30.60 3.70 14.33
CA LEU A 391 31.27 3.18 15.53
C LEU A 391 32.63 2.56 15.20
N ALA A 392 32.71 1.74 14.14
CA ALA A 392 33.95 1.10 13.70
C ALA A 392 34.99 2.15 13.27
N THR A 393 34.60 3.14 12.46
CA THR A 393 35.48 4.26 12.07
C THR A 393 35.97 5.04 13.29
N HIS A 394 35.09 5.30 14.27
CA HIS A 394 35.51 5.99 15.48
C HIS A 394 36.52 5.16 16.29
N VAL A 395 36.34 3.84 16.38
CA VAL A 395 37.33 2.95 17.02
C VAL A 395 38.67 2.98 16.28
N LEU A 396 38.67 2.88 14.96
CA LEU A 396 39.89 2.96 14.14
C LEU A 396 40.65 4.28 14.41
N GLN A 397 39.93 5.41 14.48
CA GLN A 397 40.52 6.71 14.80
C GLN A 397 41.14 6.76 16.20
N GLU A 398 40.53 6.12 17.20
CA GLU A 398 41.09 6.09 18.56
C GLU A 398 42.32 5.17 18.63
N LEU A 399 42.29 4.02 17.95
CA LEU A 399 43.43 3.09 17.87
C LEU A 399 44.62 3.71 17.13
N ASP A 400 44.37 4.45 16.04
CA ASP A 400 45.41 5.17 15.30
C ASP A 400 46.11 6.21 16.19
N LYS A 401 45.36 6.97 16.98
CA LYS A 401 45.95 7.93 17.96
C LYS A 401 46.80 7.23 19.01
N LEU A 402 46.38 6.07 19.50
CA LEU A 402 47.18 5.28 20.46
C LEU A 402 48.48 4.77 19.84
N SER A 403 48.41 4.31 18.59
CA SER A 403 49.59 3.87 17.83
C SER A 403 50.56 5.02 17.60
N ALA A 404 50.07 6.18 17.16
CA ALA A 404 50.89 7.38 16.95
C ALA A 404 51.54 7.89 18.24
N ALA A 405 50.78 7.98 19.33
CA ALA A 405 51.31 8.41 20.63
C ALA A 405 52.41 7.49 21.18
N ARG A 406 52.41 6.22 20.77
CA ARG A 406 53.46 5.26 21.12
C ARG A 406 54.73 5.47 20.29
N GLN A 407 54.59 5.72 18.99
CA GLN A 407 55.71 6.02 18.10
C GLN A 407 56.46 7.31 18.48
N ASP A 408 55.78 8.28 19.12
CA ASP A 408 56.41 9.50 19.62
C ASP A 408 57.24 9.30 20.91
N VAL A 409 57.07 8.16 21.60
CA VAL A 409 57.72 7.84 22.89
C VAL A 409 58.90 6.87 22.73
N GLU A 410 58.94 6.11 21.63
CA GLU A 410 60.09 5.30 21.19
C GLU A 410 61.13 6.15 20.44
#